data_AF-A0A418AF74-F1
#
_entry.id   AF-A0A418AF74-F1
#
_cell.length_a   1.000
_cell.length_b   1.000
_cell.length_c   1.000
_cell.angle_alpha   90.00
_cell.angle_beta   90.00
_cell.angle_gamma   90.00
#
_symmetry.space_group_name_H-M   'P 1'
#
loop_
_entity.id
_entity.type
_entity.pdbx_description
1 polymer ?
#
loop_
_entity_poly.entity_id
_entity_poly.type
_entity_poly.pdbx_seq_one_letter_code
_entity_poly.pdbx_strand_id
1 'polypeptide(L)'
;MSPPTPRTLRRLSALATAPTEQTRLIDLAADTSRSLSSFADVLDDFPSIVLSAEACLSLAPPLLPRSYTIASSSKQDPTTIALTVAVKAPPLHGRCSTHLASSRPHACRIYGAAAPSSFSEHWRGHFPPSTPQLWIATGTGIAPFRGLLEELAHVEKRPPVALYYGCRNPSDELYHNELTGALAQRSPSLPWHVGDKLKQDAAAICNYLEHGTVYVCGSMAMGRDVNRALVDCLTSQRGWTADRAKTYLKTLQVAGRYVAEV
;
A
#
# COMPACT_ATOMS: atom_id res chain seq x y z
N MET A 1 18.84 3.55 -8.10
CA MET A 1 18.75 2.14 -8.55
C MET A 1 18.27 1.29 -7.38
N SER A 2 17.88 0.03 -7.58
CA SER A 2 17.78 -0.88 -6.42
C SER A 2 19.17 -1.06 -5.81
N PRO A 3 19.29 -1.37 -4.52
CA PRO A 3 20.57 -1.69 -3.93
C PRO A 3 21.17 -2.95 -4.59
N PRO A 4 22.50 -3.04 -4.74
CA PRO A 4 23.15 -4.26 -5.23
C PRO A 4 22.91 -5.44 -4.29
N THR A 5 22.84 -6.63 -4.86
CA THR A 5 22.76 -7.87 -4.07
C THR A 5 24.10 -8.16 -3.37
N PRO A 6 24.13 -8.95 -2.28
CA PRO A 6 25.38 -9.43 -1.68
C PRO A 6 26.34 -10.07 -2.69
N ARG A 7 25.79 -10.81 -3.67
CA ARG A 7 26.59 -11.41 -4.76
C ARG A 7 27.22 -10.35 -5.65
N THR A 8 26.48 -9.30 -5.98
CA THR A 8 26.98 -8.16 -6.77
C THR A 8 28.08 -7.43 -6.01
N LEU A 9 27.90 -7.17 -4.71
CA LEU A 9 28.90 -6.51 -3.87
C LEU A 9 30.23 -7.29 -3.81
N ARG A 10 30.19 -8.62 -3.67
CA ARG A 10 31.39 -9.48 -3.73
C ARG A 10 32.07 -9.48 -5.10
N ARG A 11 31.31 -9.28 -6.19
CA ARG A 11 31.90 -9.10 -7.52
C ARG A 11 32.59 -7.75 -7.63
N LEU A 12 31.95 -6.69 -7.12
CA LEU A 12 32.54 -5.35 -7.09
C LEU A 12 33.82 -5.31 -6.23
N SER A 13 33.88 -6.03 -5.11
CA SER A 13 35.10 -6.11 -4.30
C SER A 13 36.28 -6.72 -5.06
N ALA A 14 36.05 -7.67 -5.96
CA ALA A 14 37.11 -8.23 -6.79
C ALA A 14 37.62 -7.26 -7.87
N LEU A 15 36.86 -6.21 -8.16
CA LEU A 15 37.19 -5.19 -9.17
C LEU A 15 37.75 -3.90 -8.56
N ALA A 16 37.61 -3.70 -7.25
CA ALA A 16 38.17 -2.57 -6.53
C ALA A 16 39.70 -2.67 -6.45
N THR A 17 40.41 -1.60 -6.77
CA THR A 17 41.88 -1.56 -6.74
C THR A 17 42.43 -1.20 -5.35
N ALA A 18 41.63 -0.55 -4.50
CA ALA A 18 42.02 -0.19 -3.13
C ALA A 18 41.66 -1.31 -2.13
N PRO A 19 42.63 -1.88 -1.38
CA PRO A 19 42.36 -2.96 -0.43
C PRO A 19 41.32 -2.62 0.65
N THR A 20 41.30 -1.35 1.10
CA THR A 20 40.33 -0.85 2.08
C THR A 20 38.90 -0.86 1.55
N GLU A 21 38.71 -0.56 0.26
CA GLU A 21 37.41 -0.64 -0.41
C GLU A 21 36.97 -2.09 -0.62
N GLN A 22 37.89 -3.00 -0.95
CA GLN A 22 37.60 -4.43 -1.07
C GLN A 22 37.00 -4.99 0.23
N THR A 23 37.65 -4.73 1.37
CA THR A 23 37.16 -5.18 2.69
C THR A 23 35.80 -4.59 3.01
N ARG A 24 35.62 -3.28 2.82
CA ARG A 24 34.34 -2.60 3.07
C ARG A 24 33.19 -3.17 2.23
N LEU A 25 33.44 -3.52 0.97
CA LEU A 25 32.44 -4.14 0.08
C LEU A 25 32.07 -5.56 0.54
N ILE A 26 33.05 -6.34 1.04
CA ILE A 26 32.81 -7.67 1.62
C ILE A 26 31.97 -7.56 2.89
N ASP A 27 32.27 -6.59 3.76
CA ASP A 27 31.51 -6.35 4.99
C ASP A 27 30.07 -5.92 4.67
N LEU A 28 29.88 -5.03 3.69
CA LEU A 28 28.54 -4.65 3.20
C LEU A 28 27.79 -5.85 2.60
N ALA A 29 28.48 -6.78 1.96
CA ALA A 29 27.87 -8.00 1.44
C ALA A 29 27.48 -9.00 2.56
N ALA A 30 28.11 -8.91 3.73
CA ALA A 30 27.80 -9.74 4.89
C ALA A 30 26.68 -9.13 5.76
N ASP A 31 26.60 -7.81 5.85
CA ASP A 31 25.60 -7.10 6.63
C ASP A 31 24.34 -6.78 5.82
N THR A 32 23.39 -7.70 5.84
CA THR A 32 22.06 -7.52 5.21
C THR A 32 21.13 -6.60 6.00
N SER A 33 21.52 -6.15 7.20
CA SER A 33 20.69 -5.28 8.04
C SER A 33 20.82 -3.80 7.68
N ARG A 34 21.92 -3.42 7.00
CA ARG A 34 22.14 -2.06 6.50
C ARG A 34 21.24 -1.75 5.30
N SER A 35 20.58 -0.60 5.34
CA SER A 35 19.92 -0.01 4.17
C SER A 35 21.00 0.41 3.18
N LEU A 36 21.32 -0.47 2.24
CA LEU A 36 22.28 -0.20 1.20
C LEU A 36 21.77 0.93 0.29
N SER A 37 22.67 1.84 -0.05
CA SER A 37 22.47 2.84 -1.11
C SER A 37 22.29 2.14 -2.46
N SER A 38 21.85 2.89 -3.47
CA SER A 38 21.62 2.30 -4.79
C SER A 38 22.92 1.86 -5.48
N PHE A 39 22.83 1.01 -6.51
CA PHE A 39 24.01 0.60 -7.28
C PHE A 39 24.88 1.77 -7.75
N ALA A 40 24.28 2.90 -8.15
CA ALA A 40 25.02 4.10 -8.53
C ALA A 40 25.76 4.72 -7.33
N ASP A 41 25.07 4.89 -6.21
CA ASP A 41 25.67 5.43 -4.98
C ASP A 41 26.83 4.54 -4.49
N VAL A 42 26.74 3.21 -4.68
CA VAL A 42 27.86 2.31 -4.40
C VAL A 42 29.05 2.58 -5.33
N LEU A 43 28.85 2.85 -6.62
CA LEU A 43 29.98 3.22 -7.48
C LEU A 43 30.58 4.58 -7.09
N ASP A 44 29.76 5.54 -6.64
CA ASP A 44 30.22 6.84 -6.15
C ASP A 44 31.00 6.73 -4.82
N ASP A 45 30.56 5.84 -3.92
CA ASP A 45 31.20 5.59 -2.61
C ASP A 45 32.51 4.76 -2.71
N PHE A 46 32.72 4.07 -3.83
CA PHE A 46 33.85 3.15 -4.08
C PHE A 46 34.58 3.49 -5.40
N PRO A 47 35.27 4.64 -5.46
CA PRO A 47 35.87 5.16 -6.70
C PRO A 47 37.04 4.32 -7.23
N SER A 48 37.60 3.40 -6.44
CA SER A 48 38.67 2.51 -6.92
C SER A 48 38.16 1.41 -7.86
N ILE A 49 36.83 1.27 -7.99
CA ILE A 49 36.17 0.38 -8.94
C ILE A 49 36.11 1.08 -10.30
N VAL A 50 36.81 0.51 -11.29
CA VAL A 50 36.75 0.96 -12.68
C VAL A 50 36.00 -0.09 -13.52
N LEU A 51 34.80 0.25 -13.97
CA LEU A 51 33.98 -0.62 -14.81
C LEU A 51 33.98 -0.14 -16.27
N SER A 52 34.07 -1.08 -17.21
CA SER A 52 33.61 -0.81 -18.57
C SER A 52 32.09 -0.62 -18.59
N ALA A 53 31.57 0.06 -19.63
CA ALA A 53 30.13 0.21 -19.80
C ALA A 53 29.39 -1.14 -19.83
N GLU A 54 29.99 -2.14 -20.48
CA GLU A 54 29.46 -3.50 -20.55
C GLU A 54 29.41 -4.18 -19.16
N ALA A 55 30.48 -4.07 -18.38
CA ALA A 55 30.52 -4.62 -17.03
C ALA A 55 29.50 -3.95 -16.12
N CYS A 56 29.30 -2.63 -16.26
CA CYS A 56 28.27 -1.89 -15.53
C CYS A 56 26.87 -2.41 -15.85
N LEU A 57 26.53 -2.59 -17.14
CA LEU A 57 25.23 -3.13 -17.56
C LEU A 57 25.00 -4.58 -17.10
N SER A 58 26.05 -5.40 -17.09
CA SER A 58 26.00 -6.80 -16.65
C SER A 58 25.83 -6.95 -15.12
N LEU A 59 26.34 -5.99 -14.35
CA LEU A 59 26.30 -6.01 -12.87
C LEU A 59 25.10 -5.23 -12.30
N ALA A 60 24.57 -4.27 -13.05
CA ALA A 60 23.46 -3.45 -12.61
C ALA A 60 22.20 -4.29 -12.37
N PRO A 61 21.48 -4.07 -11.25
CA PRO A 61 20.21 -4.77 -11.02
C PRO A 61 19.16 -4.33 -12.06
N PRO A 62 18.32 -5.27 -12.53
CA PRO A 62 17.27 -4.94 -13.49
C PRO A 62 16.28 -3.95 -12.89
N LEU A 63 15.70 -3.10 -13.74
CA LEU A 63 14.62 -2.21 -13.34
C LEU A 63 13.34 -3.03 -13.15
N LEU A 64 12.88 -3.14 -11.90
CA LEU A 64 11.65 -3.86 -11.59
C LEU A 64 10.42 -2.97 -11.81
N PRO A 65 9.29 -3.53 -12.28
CA PRO A 65 8.03 -2.81 -12.33
C PRO A 65 7.55 -2.46 -10.91
N ARG A 66 6.70 -1.42 -10.83
CA ARG A 66 6.07 -1.02 -9.56
C ARG A 66 4.57 -1.21 -9.64
N SER A 67 4.03 -1.97 -8.69
CA SER A 67 2.59 -2.15 -8.55
C SER A 67 1.95 -0.96 -7.86
N TYR A 68 0.76 -0.59 -8.33
CA TYR A 68 -0.11 0.42 -7.76
C TYR A 68 -1.53 -0.13 -7.74
N THR A 69 -2.28 0.16 -6.69
CA THR A 69 -3.71 -0.18 -6.63
C THR A 69 -4.48 0.74 -7.56
N ILE A 70 -5.30 0.15 -8.43
CA ILE A 70 -6.18 0.89 -9.35
C ILE A 70 -7.24 1.63 -8.53
N ALA A 71 -7.44 2.91 -8.85
CA ALA A 71 -8.35 3.81 -8.15
C ALA A 71 -9.60 4.17 -8.96
N SER A 72 -9.87 3.44 -10.04
CA SER A 72 -11.06 3.57 -10.89
C SER A 72 -11.75 2.22 -11.11
N SER A 73 -12.98 2.27 -11.62
CA SER A 73 -13.75 1.12 -12.07
C SER A 73 -13.88 1.11 -13.59
N SER A 74 -13.78 -0.07 -14.18
CA SER A 74 -14.08 -0.26 -15.61
C SER A 74 -15.56 -0.10 -15.95
N LYS A 75 -16.46 -0.05 -14.96
CA LYS A 75 -17.86 0.31 -15.15
C LYS A 75 -18.04 1.79 -15.47
N GLN A 76 -17.17 2.63 -14.91
CA GLN A 76 -17.18 4.07 -15.17
C GLN A 76 -16.58 4.38 -16.53
N ASP A 77 -15.38 3.87 -16.81
CA ASP A 77 -14.72 3.97 -18.11
C ASP A 77 -13.77 2.76 -18.32
N PRO A 78 -14.05 1.86 -19.27
CA PRO A 78 -13.20 0.69 -19.52
C PRO A 78 -11.86 1.04 -20.20
N THR A 79 -11.70 2.28 -20.69
CA THR A 79 -10.51 2.73 -21.43
C THR A 79 -9.51 3.48 -20.57
N THR A 80 -9.88 3.85 -19.34
CA THR A 80 -9.07 4.68 -18.45
C THR A 80 -8.82 4.00 -17.11
N ILE A 81 -7.56 4.06 -16.65
CA ILE A 81 -7.15 3.61 -15.32
C ILE A 81 -6.67 4.81 -14.52
N ALA A 82 -7.24 5.04 -13.34
CA ALA A 82 -6.76 6.02 -12.38
C ALA A 82 -5.81 5.36 -11.37
N LEU A 83 -4.74 6.05 -10.99
CA LEU A 83 -3.81 5.64 -9.95
C LEU A 83 -3.69 6.72 -8.88
N THR A 84 -3.60 6.33 -7.61
CA THR A 84 -3.26 7.23 -6.50
C THR A 84 -1.82 7.00 -6.07
N VAL A 85 -0.92 7.94 -6.38
CA VAL A 85 0.52 7.72 -6.25
C VAL A 85 1.14 8.69 -5.24
N ALA A 86 1.74 8.15 -4.18
CA ALA A 86 2.58 8.92 -3.28
C ALA A 86 3.97 9.14 -3.92
N VAL A 87 4.32 10.40 -4.15
CA VAL A 87 5.63 10.76 -4.69
C VAL A 87 6.68 10.68 -3.58
N LYS A 88 7.72 9.86 -3.80
CA LYS A 88 8.82 9.76 -2.84
C LYS A 88 9.84 10.85 -3.16
N ALA A 89 9.75 11.93 -2.40
CA ALA A 89 10.63 13.09 -2.45
C ALA A 89 12.04 12.75 -1.89
N PRO A 90 13.06 13.58 -2.19
CA PRO A 90 14.41 13.44 -1.64
C PRO A 90 14.44 13.24 -0.11
N PRO A 91 15.47 12.54 0.42
CA PRO A 91 16.65 12.03 -0.29
C PRO A 91 16.41 10.73 -1.06
N LEU A 92 15.31 10.02 -0.80
CA LEU A 92 14.99 8.74 -1.44
C LEU A 92 14.08 8.94 -2.65
N HIS A 93 14.65 9.40 -3.76
CA HIS A 93 13.91 9.64 -5.01
C HIS A 93 13.28 8.34 -5.56
N GLY A 94 11.93 8.28 -5.53
CA GLY A 94 11.19 7.15 -6.10
C GLY A 94 11.19 7.19 -7.62
N ARG A 95 11.76 6.17 -8.28
CA ARG A 95 11.85 6.13 -9.75
C ARG A 95 10.49 6.20 -10.44
N CYS A 96 9.60 5.24 -10.17
CA CYS A 96 8.29 5.18 -10.81
C CYS A 96 7.39 6.33 -10.38
N SER A 97 7.36 6.68 -9.09
CA SER A 97 6.48 7.74 -8.62
C SER A 97 6.89 9.13 -9.12
N THR A 98 8.20 9.42 -9.17
CA THR A 98 8.70 10.67 -9.78
C THR A 98 8.52 10.68 -11.29
N HIS A 99 8.74 9.55 -11.97
CA HIS A 99 8.47 9.43 -13.40
C HIS A 99 6.99 9.71 -13.72
N LEU A 100 6.07 9.11 -12.97
CA LEU A 100 4.63 9.35 -13.12
C LEU A 100 4.27 10.82 -12.82
N ALA A 101 4.82 11.40 -11.76
CA ALA A 101 4.55 12.79 -11.39
C ALA A 101 5.09 13.83 -12.38
N SER A 102 6.20 13.52 -13.06
CA SER A 102 6.83 14.40 -14.06
C SER A 102 6.34 14.16 -15.49
N SER A 103 5.61 13.06 -15.72
CA SER A 103 5.06 12.72 -17.03
C SER A 103 3.97 13.70 -17.42
N ARG A 104 4.09 14.27 -18.63
CA ARG A 104 3.04 15.12 -19.20
C ARG A 104 2.00 14.27 -19.93
N PRO A 105 0.71 14.63 -19.88
CA PRO A 105 -0.32 13.99 -20.69
C PRO A 105 0.11 13.91 -22.16
N HIS A 106 -0.08 12.73 -22.78
CA HIS A 106 0.23 12.44 -24.18
C HIS A 106 1.70 12.57 -24.62
N ALA A 107 2.62 12.91 -23.72
CA ALA A 107 4.04 13.05 -24.05
C ALA A 107 4.84 11.74 -23.84
N CYS A 108 4.31 10.81 -23.05
CA CYS A 108 5.00 9.56 -22.70
C CYS A 108 4.02 8.38 -22.74
N ARG A 109 4.51 7.23 -23.25
CA ARG A 109 3.80 5.95 -23.13
C ARG A 109 4.22 5.27 -21.84
N ILE A 110 3.26 4.97 -20.98
CA ILE A 110 3.47 4.19 -19.77
C ILE A 110 3.13 2.74 -20.08
N TYR A 111 4.10 1.86 -19.91
CA TYR A 111 3.91 0.42 -20.09
C TYR A 111 3.59 -0.22 -18.75
N GLY A 112 2.55 -1.04 -18.72
CA GLY A 112 2.11 -1.75 -17.52
C GLY A 112 1.18 -2.90 -17.86
N ALA A 113 0.96 -3.76 -16.86
CA ALA A 113 -0.03 -4.82 -16.90
C ALA A 113 -0.95 -4.66 -15.68
N ALA A 114 -2.23 -4.93 -15.88
CA ALA A 114 -3.20 -5.00 -14.78
C ALA A 114 -3.31 -6.45 -14.31
N ALA A 115 -3.44 -6.62 -12.99
CA ALA A 115 -3.78 -7.88 -12.37
C ALA A 115 -5.02 -7.66 -11.47
N PRO A 116 -5.87 -8.67 -11.26
CA PRO A 116 -6.94 -8.60 -10.27
C PRO A 116 -6.38 -8.26 -8.88
N SER A 117 -7.08 -7.40 -8.15
CA SER A 117 -6.83 -7.16 -6.73
C SER A 117 -7.74 -8.03 -5.87
N SER A 118 -7.33 -8.37 -4.65
CA SER A 118 -8.17 -9.11 -3.71
C SER A 118 -9.47 -8.38 -3.42
N PHE A 119 -9.46 -7.04 -3.44
CA PHE A 119 -10.67 -6.22 -3.35
C PHE A 119 -11.62 -6.47 -4.53
N SER A 120 -11.07 -6.50 -5.76
CA SER A 120 -11.87 -6.67 -6.98
C SER A 120 -12.40 -8.10 -7.16
N GLU A 121 -11.64 -9.12 -6.75
CA GLU A 121 -12.08 -10.52 -6.79
C GLU A 121 -13.18 -10.76 -5.76
N HIS A 122 -12.97 -10.24 -4.57
CA HIS A 122 -13.91 -10.37 -3.48
C HIS A 122 -15.24 -9.64 -3.76
N TRP A 123 -15.18 -8.45 -4.37
CA TRP A 123 -16.37 -7.69 -4.78
C TRP A 123 -17.26 -8.43 -5.79
N ARG A 124 -16.65 -9.21 -6.70
CA ARG A 124 -17.36 -9.82 -7.83
C ARG A 124 -18.23 -11.03 -7.48
N GLY A 125 -18.28 -11.50 -6.23
CA GLY A 125 -19.08 -12.71 -5.99
C GLY A 125 -19.43 -13.10 -4.57
N HIS A 126 -19.24 -12.28 -3.53
CA HIS A 126 -19.28 -12.82 -2.16
C HIS A 126 -20.38 -12.30 -1.24
N PHE A 127 -21.15 -11.25 -1.58
CA PHE A 127 -22.21 -10.78 -0.67
C PHE A 127 -23.48 -10.28 -1.37
N PRO A 128 -24.64 -10.40 -0.69
CA PRO A 128 -25.84 -9.67 -1.06
C PRO A 128 -25.51 -8.18 -1.24
N PRO A 129 -26.08 -7.50 -2.25
CA PRO A 129 -25.85 -6.07 -2.50
C PRO A 129 -26.09 -5.15 -1.29
N SER A 130 -26.84 -5.63 -0.29
CA SER A 130 -27.20 -4.88 0.91
C SER A 130 -26.29 -5.07 2.13
N THR A 131 -25.25 -5.92 2.06
CA THR A 131 -24.38 -6.18 3.21
C THR A 131 -23.59 -4.92 3.60
N PRO A 132 -23.69 -4.42 4.86
CA PRO A 132 -22.97 -3.23 5.31
C PRO A 132 -21.46 -3.39 5.15
N GLN A 133 -20.76 -2.30 4.83
CA GLN A 133 -19.32 -2.31 4.60
C GLN A 133 -18.59 -1.31 5.48
N LEU A 134 -17.45 -1.74 6.01
CA LEU A 134 -16.50 -0.92 6.75
C LEU A 134 -15.21 -0.81 5.95
N TRP A 135 -14.92 0.40 5.48
CA TRP A 135 -13.72 0.73 4.74
C TRP A 135 -12.73 1.45 5.65
N ILE A 136 -11.50 0.96 5.71
CA ILE A 136 -10.45 1.49 6.56
C ILE A 136 -9.23 1.80 5.70
N ALA A 137 -8.84 3.08 5.61
CA ALA A 137 -7.75 3.53 4.76
C ALA A 137 -6.84 4.56 5.43
N THR A 138 -5.59 4.62 5.00
CA THR A 138 -4.72 5.78 5.25
C THR A 138 -3.96 6.22 4.01
N GLY A 139 -3.86 7.55 3.82
CA GLY A 139 -3.16 8.15 2.67
C GLY A 139 -3.59 7.53 1.34
N THR A 140 -2.61 7.08 0.54
CA THR A 140 -2.89 6.46 -0.78
C THR A 140 -3.60 5.11 -0.71
N GLY A 141 -3.77 4.53 0.49
CA GLY A 141 -4.63 3.37 0.72
C GLY A 141 -6.11 3.64 0.45
N ILE A 142 -6.50 4.89 0.19
CA ILE A 142 -7.83 5.23 -0.30
C ILE A 142 -8.11 4.79 -1.74
N ALA A 143 -7.05 4.49 -2.53
CA ALA A 143 -7.13 4.14 -3.94
C ALA A 143 -8.23 3.10 -4.27
N PRO A 144 -8.23 1.87 -3.70
CA PRO A 144 -9.24 0.88 -4.04
C PRO A 144 -10.66 1.34 -3.69
N PHE A 145 -10.83 2.14 -2.63
CA PHE A 145 -12.14 2.63 -2.20
C PHE A 145 -12.74 3.65 -3.15
N ARG A 146 -11.89 4.46 -3.82
CA ARG A 146 -12.35 5.33 -4.92
C ARG A 146 -12.90 4.49 -6.09
N GLY A 147 -12.19 3.43 -6.48
CA GLY A 147 -12.65 2.52 -7.53
C GLY A 147 -13.93 1.77 -7.14
N LEU A 148 -14.02 1.28 -5.90
CA LEU A 148 -15.25 0.66 -5.37
C LEU A 148 -16.42 1.65 -5.31
N LEU A 149 -16.16 2.93 -5.06
CA LEU A 149 -17.20 3.95 -5.10
C LEU A 149 -17.78 4.13 -6.51
N GLU A 150 -16.91 4.10 -7.54
CA GLU A 150 -17.34 4.11 -8.93
C GLU A 150 -18.13 2.84 -9.30
N GLU A 151 -17.77 1.66 -8.78
CA GLU A 151 -18.58 0.44 -8.92
C GLU A 151 -19.97 0.63 -8.27
N LEU A 152 -20.01 1.16 -7.05
CA LEU A 152 -21.25 1.38 -6.29
C LEU A 152 -22.19 2.38 -6.98
N ALA A 153 -21.67 3.31 -7.78
CA ALA A 153 -22.48 4.22 -8.56
C ALA A 153 -23.44 3.47 -9.53
N HIS A 154 -23.04 2.27 -9.96
CA HIS A 154 -23.74 1.42 -10.93
C HIS A 154 -24.57 0.30 -10.28
N VAL A 155 -24.68 0.28 -8.95
CA VAL A 155 -25.51 -0.68 -8.21
C VAL A 155 -26.81 0.00 -7.80
N GLU A 156 -27.96 -0.60 -8.18
CA GLU A 156 -29.30 -0.05 -7.88
C GLU A 156 -29.53 0.11 -6.36
N LYS A 157 -29.22 -0.93 -5.59
CA LYS A 157 -29.34 -0.92 -4.13
C LYS A 157 -27.97 -0.96 -3.49
N ARG A 158 -27.42 0.22 -3.20
CA ARG A 158 -26.11 0.37 -2.56
C ARG A 158 -26.13 -0.17 -1.13
N PRO A 159 -25.09 -0.90 -0.69
CA PRO A 159 -24.92 -1.24 0.70
C PRO A 159 -24.62 0.02 1.53
N PRO A 160 -24.97 0.02 2.83
CA PRO A 160 -24.45 1.02 3.75
C PRO A 160 -22.93 0.93 3.82
N VAL A 161 -22.22 2.03 3.58
CA VAL A 161 -20.76 2.09 3.66
C VAL A 161 -20.33 3.10 4.72
N ALA A 162 -19.46 2.66 5.63
CA ALA A 162 -18.74 3.51 6.56
C ALA A 162 -17.25 3.59 6.19
N LEU A 163 -16.70 4.80 6.12
CA LEU A 163 -15.27 5.04 5.87
C LEU A 163 -14.56 5.60 7.11
N TYR A 164 -13.46 4.94 7.48
CA TYR A 164 -12.46 5.40 8.45
C TYR A 164 -11.17 5.70 7.70
N TYR A 165 -10.93 7.00 7.48
CA TYR A 165 -9.80 7.46 6.68
C TYR A 165 -8.86 8.33 7.53
N GLY A 166 -7.58 7.94 7.59
CA GLY A 166 -6.55 8.69 8.27
C GLY A 166 -5.60 9.40 7.31
N CYS A 167 -5.34 10.66 7.57
CA CYS A 167 -4.32 11.46 6.90
C CYS A 167 -3.58 12.33 7.93
N ARG A 168 -2.41 12.86 7.56
CA ARG A 168 -1.58 13.65 8.48
C ARG A 168 -2.12 15.06 8.65
N ASN A 169 -2.50 15.69 7.54
CA ASN A 169 -3.05 17.02 7.49
C ASN A 169 -4.36 17.00 6.70
N PRO A 170 -5.30 17.94 6.96
CA PRO A 170 -6.51 18.08 6.13
C PRO A 170 -6.21 18.29 4.64
N SER A 171 -5.08 18.91 4.30
CA SER A 171 -4.62 19.05 2.90
C SER A 171 -4.26 17.73 2.23
N ASP A 172 -3.98 16.68 3.02
CA ASP A 172 -3.66 15.33 2.54
C ASP A 172 -4.93 14.47 2.44
N GLU A 173 -6.11 15.10 2.54
CA GLU A 173 -7.39 14.45 2.40
C GLU A 173 -7.75 14.22 0.93
N LEU A 174 -7.20 13.13 0.39
CA LEU A 174 -7.42 12.69 -0.98
C LEU A 174 -8.90 12.42 -1.24
N TYR A 175 -9.39 12.87 -2.41
CA TYR A 175 -10.74 12.61 -2.92
C TYR A 175 -11.88 13.09 -2.02
N HIS A 176 -11.66 14.12 -1.18
CA HIS A 176 -12.66 14.61 -0.24
C HIS A 176 -14.05 14.81 -0.87
N ASN A 177 -14.12 15.54 -1.99
CA ASN A 177 -15.39 15.86 -2.67
C ASN A 177 -16.08 14.63 -3.26
N GLU A 178 -15.32 13.71 -3.85
CA GLU A 178 -15.85 12.48 -4.46
C GLU A 178 -16.45 11.56 -3.38
N LEU A 179 -15.81 11.49 -2.20
CA LEU A 179 -16.24 10.62 -1.11
C LEU A 179 -17.40 11.19 -0.28
N THR A 180 -17.51 12.52 -0.15
CA THR A 180 -18.53 13.16 0.71
C THR A 180 -19.96 12.94 0.21
N GLY A 181 -20.18 12.83 -1.11
CA GLY A 181 -21.53 12.70 -1.69
C GLY A 181 -22.13 11.29 -1.68
N ALA A 182 -21.37 10.25 -1.32
CA ALA A 182 -21.72 8.87 -1.65
C ALA A 182 -21.66 7.87 -0.48
N LEU A 183 -21.28 8.30 0.73
CA LEU A 183 -21.12 7.44 1.91
C LEU A 183 -22.26 7.63 2.91
N ALA A 184 -22.71 6.53 3.54
CA ALA A 184 -23.76 6.56 4.56
C ALA A 184 -23.26 7.12 5.90
N GLN A 185 -21.98 6.87 6.22
CA GLN A 185 -21.32 7.44 7.39
C GLN A 185 -19.84 7.67 7.10
N ARG A 186 -19.32 8.83 7.51
CA ARG A 186 -17.90 9.15 7.43
C ARG A 186 -17.43 9.64 8.79
N SER A 187 -16.34 9.08 9.28
CA SER A 187 -15.65 9.67 10.44
C SER A 187 -15.00 11.00 10.03
N PRO A 188 -14.97 12.04 10.90
CA PRO A 188 -14.37 13.34 10.56
C PRO A 188 -12.93 13.17 10.10
N SER A 189 -12.47 13.90 9.09
CA SER A 189 -11.07 13.88 8.61
C SER A 189 -10.22 14.94 9.34
N LEU A 190 -9.99 14.75 10.62
CA LEU A 190 -9.06 15.57 11.40
C LEU A 190 -7.85 14.71 11.80
N PRO A 191 -6.69 15.25 12.24
CA PRO A 191 -5.52 14.41 12.48
C PRO A 191 -5.77 13.46 13.66
N TRP A 192 -6.27 12.27 13.36
CA TRP A 192 -6.38 11.15 14.29
C TRP A 192 -5.77 9.91 13.66
N HIS A 193 -5.19 9.10 14.52
CA HIS A 193 -4.69 7.80 14.14
C HIS A 193 -5.88 6.84 14.00
N VAL A 194 -5.98 6.15 12.86
CA VAL A 194 -7.17 5.36 12.51
C VAL A 194 -7.57 4.37 13.60
N GLY A 195 -6.58 3.72 14.21
CA GLY A 195 -6.81 2.77 15.30
C GLY A 195 -7.52 3.38 16.51
N ASP A 196 -7.31 4.66 16.82
CA ASP A 196 -7.88 5.29 18.01
C ASP A 196 -9.38 5.56 17.84
N LYS A 197 -9.80 6.01 16.66
CA LYS A 197 -11.23 6.21 16.38
C LYS A 197 -11.98 4.89 16.28
N LEU A 198 -11.36 3.84 15.73
CA LEU A 198 -11.96 2.51 15.73
C LEU A 198 -12.30 2.07 17.17
N LYS A 199 -11.40 2.35 18.13
CA LYS A 199 -11.63 2.09 19.55
C LYS A 199 -12.71 2.99 20.16
N GLN A 200 -12.76 4.27 19.80
CA GLN A 200 -13.83 5.18 20.24
C GLN A 200 -15.20 4.70 19.75
N ASP A 201 -15.28 4.18 18.54
CA ASP A 201 -16.51 3.70 17.92
C ASP A 201 -16.68 2.17 18.06
N ALA A 202 -16.05 1.55 19.07
CA ALA A 202 -15.90 0.10 19.18
C ALA A 202 -17.21 -0.69 19.07
N ALA A 203 -18.32 -0.17 19.60
CA ALA A 203 -19.63 -0.81 19.48
C ALA A 203 -20.09 -0.90 18.02
N ALA A 204 -19.94 0.18 17.24
CA ALA A 204 -20.26 0.20 15.81
C ALA A 204 -19.31 -0.69 15.01
N ILE A 205 -18.01 -0.70 15.35
CA ILE A 205 -17.02 -1.57 14.70
C ILE A 205 -17.36 -3.06 14.93
N CYS A 206 -17.73 -3.45 16.14
CA CYS A 206 -18.18 -4.82 16.43
C CYS A 206 -19.44 -5.19 15.63
N ASN A 207 -20.38 -4.26 15.44
CA ASN A 207 -21.55 -4.49 14.59
C ASN A 207 -21.17 -4.77 13.12
N TYR A 208 -20.20 -4.02 12.56
CA TYR A 208 -19.68 -4.30 11.21
C TYR A 208 -18.95 -5.65 11.14
N LEU A 209 -18.18 -6.02 12.16
CA LEU A 209 -17.52 -7.32 12.21
C LEU A 209 -18.53 -8.48 12.22
N GLU A 210 -19.69 -8.31 12.87
CA GLU A 210 -20.72 -9.33 12.96
C GLU A 210 -21.62 -9.43 11.74
N HIS A 211 -21.99 -8.30 11.13
CA HIS A 211 -23.01 -8.25 10.09
C HIS A 211 -22.54 -7.74 8.72
N GLY A 212 -21.32 -7.24 8.62
CA GLY A 212 -20.78 -6.62 7.41
C GLY A 212 -19.48 -7.22 6.89
N THR A 213 -18.89 -6.51 5.93
CA THR A 213 -17.58 -6.82 5.35
C THR A 213 -16.59 -5.70 5.66
N VAL A 214 -15.41 -6.07 6.11
CA VAL A 214 -14.34 -5.14 6.49
C VAL A 214 -13.25 -5.15 5.44
N TYR A 215 -12.87 -3.97 4.98
CA TYR A 215 -11.81 -3.75 4.01
C TYR A 215 -10.75 -2.83 4.61
N VAL A 216 -9.47 -3.22 4.50
CA VAL A 216 -8.34 -2.45 5.03
C VAL A 216 -7.31 -2.22 3.93
N CYS A 217 -6.96 -0.97 3.63
CA CYS A 217 -5.90 -0.67 2.68
C CYS A 217 -4.98 0.47 3.13
N GLY A 218 -3.67 0.28 3.04
CA GLY A 218 -2.68 1.29 3.41
C GLY A 218 -1.31 0.70 3.61
N SER A 219 -0.55 1.16 4.61
CA SER A 219 0.77 0.60 4.90
C SER A 219 0.70 -0.65 5.78
N MET A 220 1.69 -1.54 5.65
CA MET A 220 1.94 -2.63 6.60
C MET A 220 1.89 -2.23 8.07
N ALA A 221 2.41 -1.04 8.42
CA ALA A 221 2.34 -0.53 9.80
C ALA A 221 0.89 -0.27 10.21
N MET A 222 0.13 0.43 9.37
CA MET A 222 -1.29 0.70 9.59
C MET A 222 -2.10 -0.59 9.68
N GLY A 223 -1.84 -1.59 8.82
CA GLY A 223 -2.53 -2.88 8.87
C GLY A 223 -2.38 -3.59 10.22
N ARG A 224 -1.18 -3.57 10.81
CA ARG A 224 -0.93 -4.12 12.15
C ARG A 224 -1.68 -3.35 13.23
N ASP A 225 -1.69 -2.02 13.12
CA ASP A 225 -2.37 -1.16 14.08
C ASP A 225 -3.89 -1.30 14.04
N VAL A 226 -4.48 -1.40 12.86
CA VAL A 226 -5.91 -1.69 12.68
C VAL A 226 -6.25 -3.05 13.23
N ASN A 227 -5.46 -4.10 12.92
CA ASN A 227 -5.71 -5.43 13.46
C ASN A 227 -5.74 -5.44 14.99
N ARG A 228 -4.77 -4.75 15.63
CA ARG A 228 -4.74 -4.56 17.08
C ARG A 228 -5.98 -3.81 17.59
N ALA A 229 -6.36 -2.72 16.93
CA ALA A 229 -7.55 -1.95 17.32
C ALA A 229 -8.84 -2.79 17.22
N LEU A 230 -9.00 -3.62 16.20
CA LEU A 230 -10.16 -4.52 16.06
C LEU A 230 -10.20 -5.58 17.15
N VAL A 231 -9.03 -6.14 17.53
CA VAL A 231 -8.92 -7.05 18.68
C VAL A 231 -9.35 -6.32 19.95
N ASP A 232 -8.86 -5.11 20.18
CA ASP A 232 -9.20 -4.31 21.36
C ASP A 232 -10.71 -3.97 21.42
N CYS A 233 -11.36 -3.73 20.28
CA CYS A 233 -12.81 -3.52 20.22
C CYS A 233 -13.59 -4.76 20.65
N LEU A 234 -13.18 -5.94 20.17
CA LEU A 234 -13.83 -7.21 20.50
C LEU A 234 -13.62 -7.57 21.98
N THR A 235 -12.42 -7.36 22.52
CA THR A 235 -12.15 -7.62 23.94
C THR A 235 -12.97 -6.69 24.82
N SER A 236 -13.06 -5.39 24.49
CA SER A 236 -13.79 -4.41 25.30
C SER A 236 -15.31 -4.56 25.21
N GLN A 237 -15.86 -4.82 24.02
CA GLN A 237 -17.32 -4.87 23.80
C GLN A 237 -17.94 -6.24 24.05
N ARG A 238 -17.16 -7.33 23.90
CA ARG A 238 -17.67 -8.70 24.04
C ARG A 238 -17.07 -9.46 25.23
N GLY A 239 -16.12 -8.88 25.95
CA GLY A 239 -15.41 -9.55 27.05
C GLY A 239 -14.58 -10.75 26.59
N TRP A 240 -14.19 -10.78 25.31
CA TRP A 240 -13.40 -11.88 24.76
C TRP A 240 -11.94 -11.78 25.19
N THR A 241 -11.25 -12.92 25.19
CA THR A 241 -9.78 -12.94 25.27
C THR A 241 -9.18 -12.47 23.94
N ALA A 242 -7.97 -11.92 23.97
CA ALA A 242 -7.27 -11.47 22.77
C ALA A 242 -7.08 -12.61 21.74
N ASP A 243 -6.84 -13.84 22.19
CA ASP A 243 -6.67 -14.98 21.29
C ASP A 243 -7.97 -15.42 20.62
N ARG A 244 -9.09 -15.34 21.35
CA ARG A 244 -10.41 -15.57 20.76
C ARG A 244 -10.73 -14.52 19.70
N ALA A 245 -10.47 -13.25 19.99
CA ALA A 245 -10.68 -12.15 19.03
C ALA A 245 -9.82 -12.31 17.76
N LYS A 246 -8.53 -12.64 17.90
CA LYS A 246 -7.64 -12.92 16.76
C LYS A 246 -8.14 -14.10 15.92
N THR A 247 -8.58 -15.17 16.57
CA THR A 247 -9.12 -16.35 15.90
C THR A 247 -10.37 -15.99 15.11
N TYR A 248 -11.27 -15.19 15.68
CA TYR A 248 -12.46 -14.70 14.99
C TYR A 248 -12.12 -13.85 13.75
N LEU A 249 -11.18 -12.91 13.85
CA LEU A 249 -10.74 -12.13 12.68
C LEU A 249 -10.17 -13.02 11.57
N LYS A 250 -9.43 -14.07 11.91
CA LYS A 250 -8.97 -15.07 10.93
C LYS A 250 -10.14 -15.82 10.29
N THR A 251 -11.18 -16.17 11.06
CA THR A 251 -12.38 -16.81 10.47
C THR A 251 -13.10 -15.89 9.50
N LEU A 252 -13.16 -14.58 9.79
CA LEU A 252 -13.72 -13.59 8.86
C LEU A 252 -12.87 -13.49 7.59
N GLN A 253 -11.54 -13.53 7.71
CA GLN A 253 -10.65 -13.50 6.55
C GLN A 253 -10.83 -14.71 5.63
N VAL A 254 -10.91 -15.92 6.22
CA VAL A 254 -11.18 -17.15 5.46
C VAL A 254 -12.56 -17.11 4.80
N ALA A 255 -13.56 -16.54 5.46
CA ALA A 255 -14.90 -16.33 4.92
C ALA A 255 -15.00 -15.15 3.93
N GLY A 256 -13.89 -14.47 3.62
CA GLY A 256 -13.87 -13.27 2.79
C GLY A 256 -14.49 -12.02 3.43
N ARG A 257 -15.02 -12.10 4.65
CA ARG A 257 -15.63 -10.95 5.35
C ARG A 257 -14.62 -9.94 5.91
N TYR A 258 -13.34 -10.25 5.85
CA TYR A 258 -12.23 -9.37 6.20
C TYR A 258 -11.16 -9.43 5.11
N VAL A 259 -10.96 -8.34 4.38
CA VAL A 259 -10.02 -8.23 3.26
C VAL A 259 -9.02 -7.13 3.56
N ALA A 260 -7.72 -7.43 3.44
CA ALA A 260 -6.66 -6.47 3.70
C ALA A 260 -5.60 -6.48 2.58
N GLU A 261 -5.29 -5.29 2.04
CA GLU A 261 -4.19 -5.04 1.10
C GLU A 261 -3.26 -3.97 1.70
N VAL A 262 -2.12 -4.38 2.26
CA VAL A 262 -1.22 -3.56 3.09
C VAL A 262 0.25 -3.63 2.66
#